data_AF-A0A377M1P9-F1
#
_entry.id   AF-A0A377M1P9-F1
#
_cell.length_a   1.000
_cell.length_b   1.000
_cell.length_c   1.000
_cell.angle_alpha   90.00
_cell.angle_beta   90.00
_cell.angle_gamma   90.00
#
_symmetry.space_group_name_H-M   'P 1'
#
loop_
_entity.id
_entity.type
_entity.pdbx_description
1 polymer ?
#
loop_
_entity_poly.entity_id
_entity_poly.type
_entity_poly.pdbx_seq_one_letter_code
_entity_poly.pdbx_strand_id
1 'polypeptide(L)'
;MNTTQQHRVALVAGASGIVGNQLVKTLLRHQWEVIGLSRQAVSHPEGIAMVNVDLLDAQDSARALSSLSGITHVFYSAWVNAANWDRDG
;
A
#
# COMPACT_ATOMS: atom_id res chain seq x y z
N MET A 1 -25.32 15.74 17.05
CA MET A 1 -25.52 15.01 15.77
C MET A 1 -24.20 14.35 15.45
N ASN A 2 -24.11 13.04 15.65
CA ASN A 2 -22.85 12.31 15.52
C ASN A 2 -22.66 11.97 14.05
N THR A 3 -21.91 12.80 13.32
CA THR A 3 -21.49 12.49 11.95
C THR A 3 -20.67 11.21 12.00
N THR A 4 -21.20 10.14 11.44
CA THR A 4 -20.49 8.88 11.21
C THR A 4 -19.22 9.22 10.42
N GLN A 5 -18.07 9.27 11.09
CA GLN A 5 -16.80 9.44 10.37
C GLN A 5 -16.69 8.26 9.42
N GLN A 6 -16.65 8.55 8.12
CA GLN A 6 -16.40 7.54 7.10
C GLN A 6 -15.02 6.95 7.41
N HIS A 7 -14.99 5.69 7.84
CA HIS A 7 -13.75 5.00 8.14
C HIS A 7 -13.01 4.74 6.82
N ARG A 8 -11.86 5.39 6.64
CA ARG A 8 -11.08 5.29 5.41
C ARG A 8 -9.77 4.58 5.68
N VAL A 9 -9.60 3.44 5.03
CA VAL A 9 -8.41 2.60 5.13
C VAL A 9 -7.77 2.53 3.75
N ALA A 10 -6.55 3.06 3.66
CA ALA A 10 -5.75 3.09 2.45
C ALA A 10 -4.75 1.93 2.42
N LEU A 11 -4.74 1.18 1.33
CA LEU A 11 -3.68 0.23 0.99
C LEU A 11 -2.71 0.91 0.02
N VAL A 12 -1.46 1.13 0.43
CA VAL A 12 -0.47 1.88 -0.36
C VAL A 12 0.62 0.94 -0.88
N ALA A 13 0.60 0.63 -2.17
CA ALA A 13 1.68 -0.09 -2.83
C ALA A 13 2.88 0.83 -3.07
N GLY A 14 4.06 0.41 -2.61
CA GLY A 14 5.29 1.22 -2.70
C GLY A 14 5.40 2.25 -1.58
N ALA A 15 4.82 1.99 -0.41
CA ALA A 15 4.78 2.93 0.72
C ALA A 15 6.16 3.43 1.19
N SER A 16 7.23 2.64 1.00
CA SER A 16 8.60 3.02 1.35
C SER A 16 9.35 3.81 0.28
N GLY A 17 8.76 3.99 -0.92
CA GLY A 17 9.38 4.77 -2.00
C GLY A 17 9.25 6.29 -1.80
N ILE A 18 9.89 7.08 -2.66
CA ILE A 18 9.89 8.56 -2.56
C ILE A 18 8.45 9.11 -2.59
N VAL A 19 7.66 8.70 -3.58
CA VAL A 19 6.25 9.15 -3.73
C VAL A 19 5.37 8.54 -2.64
N GLY A 20 5.53 7.23 -2.39
CA GLY A 20 4.74 6.51 -1.39
C GLY A 20 4.89 7.08 0.02
N ASN A 21 6.11 7.45 0.43
CA ASN A 21 6.35 8.02 1.75
C ASN A 21 5.55 9.32 1.97
N GLN A 22 5.53 10.20 0.97
CA GLN A 22 4.80 11.46 1.09
C GLN A 22 3.29 11.27 0.97
N LEU A 23 2.85 10.26 0.20
CA LEU A 23 1.44 9.86 0.16
C LEU A 23 0.98 9.37 1.53
N VAL A 24 1.72 8.47 2.18
CA VAL A 24 1.42 7.97 3.53
C VAL A 24 1.29 9.14 4.51
N LYS A 25 2.28 10.04 4.55
CA LYS A 25 2.25 11.24 5.42
C LYS A 25 1.00 12.08 5.17
N THR A 26 0.62 12.25 3.91
CA THR A 26 -0.56 13.05 3.54
C THR A 26 -1.85 12.37 4.00
N LEU A 27 -1.99 11.06 3.78
CA LEU A 27 -3.15 10.28 4.22
C LEU A 27 -3.30 10.31 5.74
N LEU A 28 -2.21 10.14 6.49
CA LEU A 28 -2.21 10.23 7.95
C LEU A 28 -2.61 11.62 8.46
N ARG A 29 -2.15 12.70 7.80
CA ARG A 29 -2.61 14.08 8.13
C ARG A 29 -4.11 14.27 7.92
N HIS A 30 -4.71 13.52 7.00
CA HIS A 30 -6.15 13.50 6.77
C HIS A 30 -6.90 12.47 7.63
N GLN A 31 -6.25 11.89 8.64
CA GLN A 31 -6.82 10.93 9.59
C GLN A 31 -7.27 9.61 8.94
N TRP A 32 -6.59 9.20 7.86
CA TRP A 32 -6.80 7.88 7.27
C TRP A 32 -5.99 6.82 8.03
N GLU A 33 -6.55 5.62 8.12
CA GLU A 33 -5.76 4.43 8.43
C GLU A 33 -4.98 4.03 7.17
N VAL A 34 -3.72 3.63 7.35
CA VAL A 34 -2.83 3.30 6.22
C VAL A 34 -2.13 1.98 6.49
N ILE A 35 -2.22 1.09 5.51
CA ILE A 35 -1.46 -0.17 5.43
C ILE A 35 -0.54 -0.07 4.22
N GLY A 36 0.75 -0.17 4.44
CA GLY A 36 1.76 -0.09 3.39
C GLY A 36 2.15 -1.47 2.86
N LEU A 37 2.40 -1.55 1.56
CA LEU A 37 2.97 -2.73 0.91
C LEU A 37 4.39 -2.43 0.43
N SER A 38 5.30 -3.38 0.66
CA SER A 38 6.68 -3.32 0.18
C SER A 38 7.20 -4.72 -0.16
N ARG A 39 8.04 -4.82 -1.18
CA ARG A 39 8.76 -6.06 -1.51
C ARG A 39 9.79 -6.45 -0.45
N GLN A 40 10.29 -5.47 0.29
CA GLN A 40 11.28 -5.69 1.36
C GLN A 40 10.59 -5.62 2.71
N ALA A 41 11.01 -6.48 3.65
CA ALA A 41 10.53 -6.44 5.02
C ALA A 41 11.15 -5.21 5.71
N VAL A 42 10.41 -4.10 5.69
CA VAL A 42 10.86 -2.81 6.23
C VAL A 42 9.76 -2.21 7.10
N SER A 43 10.16 -1.52 8.16
CA SER A 43 9.27 -0.64 8.90
C SER A 43 9.10 0.69 8.14
N HIS A 44 7.96 1.35 8.32
CA HIS A 44 7.76 2.70 7.81
C HIS A 44 8.05 3.74 8.91
N PRO A 45 8.69 4.87 8.62
CA PRO A 45 9.00 5.91 9.62
C PRO A 45 7.78 6.45 10.37
N GLU A 46 6.62 6.43 9.74
CA GLU A 46 5.35 6.89 10.32
C GLU A 46 4.65 5.82 11.20
N GLY A 47 5.29 4.67 11.44
CA GLY A 47 4.75 3.62 12.32
C GLY A 47 3.51 2.89 11.78
N ILE A 48 3.21 3.02 10.48
CA ILE A 48 2.08 2.30 9.86
C ILE A 48 2.35 0.80 9.76
N ALA A 49 1.27 0.01 9.67
CA ALA A 49 1.37 -1.41 9.37
C ALA A 49 2.00 -1.62 7.98
N MET A 50 2.97 -2.53 7.90
CA MET A 50 3.67 -2.87 6.66
C MET A 50 3.48 -4.36 6.37
N VAL A 51 3.07 -4.67 5.15
CA VAL A 51 2.95 -6.03 4.64
C VAL A 51 4.05 -6.24 3.60
N ASN A 52 4.84 -7.29 3.82
CA ASN A 52 5.81 -7.74 2.82
C ASN A 52 5.07 -8.50 1.72
N VAL A 53 5.21 -8.05 0.47
CA VAL A 53 4.56 -8.68 -0.69
C VAL A 53 5.27 -8.29 -1.98
N ASP A 54 5.45 -9.26 -2.87
CA ASP A 54 5.75 -9.03 -4.27
C ASP A 54 4.46 -8.95 -5.10
N LEU A 55 4.10 -7.73 -5.50
CA LEU A 55 2.92 -7.47 -6.31
C LEU A 55 3.03 -7.95 -7.76
N LEU A 56 4.21 -8.41 -8.19
CA LEU A 56 4.40 -9.05 -9.49
C LEU A 56 4.19 -10.57 -9.42
N ASP A 57 4.12 -11.16 -8.22
CA ASP A 57 3.77 -12.56 -8.00
C ASP A 57 2.29 -12.64 -7.55
N ALA A 58 1.45 -13.22 -8.41
CA ALA A 58 0.02 -13.35 -8.15
C ALA A 58 -0.28 -14.25 -6.94
N GLN A 59 0.50 -15.30 -6.72
CA GLN A 59 0.30 -16.22 -5.60
C GLN A 59 0.76 -15.59 -4.28
N ASP A 60 1.87 -14.86 -4.29
CA ASP A 60 2.33 -14.11 -3.11
C ASP A 60 1.33 -13.00 -2.75
N SER A 61 0.87 -12.25 -3.76
CA SER A 61 -0.16 -11.22 -3.58
C SER A 61 -1.45 -11.78 -2.99
N ALA A 62 -1.97 -12.88 -3.55
CA ALA A 62 -3.18 -13.50 -3.03
C ALA A 62 -3.01 -13.93 -1.58
N ARG A 63 -1.88 -14.56 -1.23
CA ARG A 63 -1.58 -14.99 0.14
C ARG A 63 -1.49 -13.80 1.10
N ALA A 64 -0.65 -12.82 0.79
CA ALA A 64 -0.35 -11.69 1.68
C ALA A 64 -1.55 -10.76 1.88
N LEU A 65 -2.39 -10.59 0.85
CA LEU A 65 -3.53 -9.68 0.90
C LEU A 65 -4.83 -10.34 1.39
N SER A 66 -4.91 -11.68 1.41
CA SER A 66 -6.12 -12.41 1.81
C SER A 66 -6.61 -12.11 3.23
N SER A 67 -5.70 -11.74 4.13
CA SER A 67 -6.01 -11.42 5.53
C SER A 67 -6.41 -9.96 5.75
N LEU A 68 -6.25 -9.10 4.73
CA LEU A 68 -6.59 -7.68 4.83
C LEU A 68 -8.10 -7.50 4.60
N SER A 69 -8.74 -6.82 5.55
CA SER A 69 -10.17 -6.50 5.50
C SER A 69 -10.39 -5.01 5.76
N GLY A 70 -11.49 -4.46 5.26
CA GLY A 70 -11.85 -3.06 5.54
C GLY A 70 -11.10 -2.02 4.71
N ILE A 71 -10.24 -2.44 3.77
CA ILE A 71 -9.62 -1.55 2.78
C ILE A 71 -10.73 -0.87 1.96
N THR A 72 -10.73 0.47 1.94
CA THR A 72 -11.68 1.23 1.13
C THR A 72 -11.03 1.84 -0.11
N HIS A 73 -9.71 2.04 -0.10
CA HIS A 73 -8.97 2.63 -1.21
C HIS A 73 -7.62 1.94 -1.39
N VAL A 74 -7.20 1.80 -2.64
CA VAL A 74 -5.88 1.31 -3.01
C VAL A 74 -5.15 2.42 -3.75
N PHE A 75 -3.92 2.72 -3.33
CA PHE A 75 -3.03 3.66 -4.00
C PHE A 75 -1.80 2.91 -4.53
N TYR A 76 -1.58 2.98 -5.83
CA TYR A 76 -0.44 2.33 -6.47
C TYR A 76 0.65 3.35 -6.76
N SER A 77 1.69 3.36 -5.93
CA SER A 77 2.88 4.22 -6.08
C SER A 77 4.18 3.42 -6.26
N ALA A 78 4.06 2.10 -6.44
CA ALA A 78 5.19 1.23 -6.74
C ALA A 78 5.67 1.49 -8.18
N TRP A 79 6.96 1.72 -8.34
CA TRP A 79 7.57 1.86 -9.66
C TRP A 79 7.96 0.48 -10.19
N VAL A 80 7.50 0.15 -11.40
CA VAL A 80 7.94 -1.03 -12.16
C VAL A 80 8.81 -0.54 -13.29
N ASN A 81 10.01 -1.10 -13.42
CA ASN A 81 10.92 -0.75 -14.50
C ASN A 81 10.31 -1.15 -15.85
N ALA A 82 10.22 -0.21 -16.79
CA ALA A 82 9.62 -0.43 -18.11
C ALA A 82 10.32 -1.52 -18.95
N ALA A 83 11.53 -1.93 -18.56
CA ALA A 83 12.25 -3.05 -19.18
C ALA A 83 11.54 -4.42 -19.03
N ASN A 84 10.56 -4.55 -18.12
CA ASN A 84 9.77 -5.77 -17.96
C ASN A 84 8.48 -5.81 -18.81
N TRP A 85 8.23 -4.80 -19.68
CA TRP A 85 7.02 -4.75 -20.50
C TRP A 85 7.11 -5.56 -21.79
N ASP A 86 8.28 -6.13 -22.10
CA ASP A 86 8.58 -6.79 -23.39
C ASP A 86 8.70 -8.32 -23.28
N ARG A 87 7.99 -8.93 -22.32
CA ARG A 87 7.88 -10.40 -22.21
C ARG A 87 6.46 -10.83 -21.98
N ASP A 88 5.59 -10.51 -22.93
CA ASP A 88 4.41 -11.29 -23.29
C ASP A 88 4.06 -10.89 -24.72
N GLY A 89 4.75 -11.53 -25.67
CA GLY A 89 4.43 -11.57 -27.10
C GLY A 89 3.97 -12.96 -27.48
#